data_AF-A0A7W1UE70-F1
#
_entry.id   AF-A0A7W1UE70-F1
#
_cell.length_a   1.000
_cell.length_b   1.000
_cell.length_c   1.000
_cell.angle_alpha   90.00
_cell.angle_beta   90.00
_cell.angle_gamma   90.00
#
_symmetry.space_group_name_H-M   'P 1'
#
loop_
_entity.id
_entity.type
_entity.pdbx_description
1 polymer ?
#
loop_
_entity_poly.entity_id
_entity_poly.type
_entity_poly.pdbx_seq_one_letter_code
_entity_poly.pdbx_strand_id
1 'polypeptide(L)' 'MHTTLRIRRFNPEQDRPSSYYQEYDLEIDPSDSVLDGLIKIRETIDDSLTLRCSCR' A
#
# COMPACT_ATOMS: atom_id res chain seq x y z
N MET A 1 -12.53 -10.52 -3.83
CA MET A 1 -12.94 -10.33 -2.41
C MET A 1 -12.62 -8.89 -2.07
N HIS A 2 -13.62 -8.13 -1.64
CA HIS A 2 -13.42 -6.74 -1.26
C HIS A 2 -12.65 -6.65 0.06
N THR A 3 -11.54 -5.93 0.08
CA THR A 3 -10.69 -5.77 1.27
C THR A 3 -10.12 -4.36 1.33
N THR A 4 -10.16 -3.76 2.51
CA THR A 4 -9.58 -2.44 2.76
C THR A 4 -8.22 -2.60 3.43
N LEU A 5 -7.16 -2.10 2.80
CA LEU A 5 -5.82 -2.01 3.40
C LEU A 5 -5.59 -0.61 3.96
N ARG A 6 -5.37 -0.54 5.28
CA ARG A 6 -5.07 0.71 5.98
C ARG A 6 -3.57 0.83 6.24
N ILE A 7 -2.89 1.69 5.48
CA ILE A 7 -1.43 1.81 5.45
C ILE A 7 -0.99 3.08 6.16
N ARG A 8 -0.02 2.97 7.07
CA ARG A 8 0.64 4.12 7.67
C ARG A 8 1.76 4.60 6.76
N ARG A 9 1.65 5.83 6.27
CA ARG A 9 2.60 6.46 5.34
C ARG A 9 3.34 7.61 6.01
N PHE A 10 4.49 7.93 5.44
CA PHE A 10 5.34 9.03 5.85
C PHE A 10 6.16 9.51 4.66
N ASN A 11 6.20 10.82 4.42
CA ASN A 11 7.07 11.43 3.42
C ASN A 11 7.98 12.47 4.11
N PRO A 12 9.31 12.22 4.20
CA PRO A 12 10.24 13.14 4.84
C PRO A 12 10.45 14.45 4.07
N GLU A 13 10.10 14.51 2.79
CA GLU A 13 10.29 15.70 1.93
C GLU A 13 9.13 16.69 2.04
N GLN A 14 8.08 16.37 2.80
CA GLN A 14 7.00 17.30 3.08
C GLN A 14 7.46 18.43 4.00
N ASP A 15 6.97 19.65 3.79
CA ASP A 15 7.30 20.84 4.58
C ASP A 15 7.11 20.63 6.10
N ARG A 16 6.08 19.84 6.47
CA ARG A 16 5.81 19.42 7.85
C ARG A 16 5.62 17.90 7.90
N PRO A 17 6.70 17.12 7.99
CA PRO A 17 6.64 15.68 7.86
C PRO A 17 5.89 15.07 9.05
N SER A 18 4.82 14.35 8.75
CA SER A 18 4.02 13.65 9.76
C SER A 18 3.52 12.34 9.18
N SER A 19 3.37 11.33 10.03
CA SER A 19 2.80 10.06 9.60
C SER A 19 1.28 10.18 9.49
N TYR A 20 0.71 9.68 8.42
CA TYR A 20 -0.74 9.62 8.21
C TYR A 20 -1.18 8.21 7.83
N TYR A 21 -2.46 7.92 8.02
CA TYR A 21 -3.05 6.69 7.52
C TYR A 21 -3.74 6.96 6.19
N GLN A 22 -3.56 6.06 5.24
CA GLN A 22 -4.25 6.06 3.97
C GLN A 22 -4.91 4.70 3.76
N GLU A 23 -6.16 4.70 3.34
CA GLU A 23 -6.94 3.50 3.11
C GLU A 23 -7.06 3.26 1.61
N TYR A 24 -6.96 1.99 1.22
CA TYR A 24 -7.10 1.54 -0.16
C TYR A 24 -8.07 0.38 -0.19
N ASP A 25 -9.16 0.55 -0.93
CA ASP A 25 -10.11 -0.52 -1.20
C ASP A 25 -9.66 -1.31 -2.42
N LEU A 26 -9.59 -2.63 -2.27
CA LEU A 26 -9.05 -3.55 -3.26
C LEU A 26 -9.97 -4.75 -3.43
N GLU A 27 -10.08 -5.19 -4.68
CA GLU A 27 -10.50 -6.55 -4.98
C GLU A 27 -9.27 -7.46 -5.04
N ILE A 28 -9.12 -8.38 -4.09
CA ILE A 28 -8.04 -9.39 -4.06
C ILE A 28 -8.61 -10.81 -4.13
N ASP A 29 -7.82 -11.75 -4.62
CA ASP A 29 -8.14 -13.17 -4.56
C ASP A 29 -7.95 -13.70 -3.12
N PRO A 30 -8.75 -14.68 -2.64
CA PRO A 30 -8.53 -15.27 -1.32
C PRO A 30 -7.14 -15.90 -1.11
N SER A 31 -6.44 -16.24 -2.18
CA SER A 31 -5.06 -16.75 -2.13
C SER A 31 -3.98 -15.67 -2.18
N ASP A 32 -4.35 -14.42 -2.49
CA ASP A 32 -3.43 -13.29 -2.50
C ASP A 32 -2.94 -12.99 -1.08
N SER A 33 -1.65 -12.70 -0.95
CA SER A 33 -1.08 -12.24 0.32
C SER A 33 -1.16 -10.72 0.45
N VAL A 34 -0.78 -10.25 1.63
CA VAL A 34 -0.57 -8.82 1.88
C VAL A 34 0.43 -8.21 0.90
N LEU A 35 1.50 -8.93 0.50
CA LEU A 35 2.47 -8.39 -0.45
C LEU A 35 1.83 -8.18 -1.83
N ASP A 36 0.99 -9.12 -2.27
CA ASP A 36 0.31 -9.04 -3.57
C ASP A 36 -0.65 -7.85 -3.60
N GLY A 37 -1.39 -7.62 -2.50
CA GLY A 37 -2.18 -6.42 -2.30
C GLY A 37 -1.37 -5.12 -2.32
N LEU A 38 -0.21 -5.07 -1.64
CA LEU A 38 0.68 -3.90 -1.64
C LEU A 38 1.25 -3.59 -3.03
N ILE A 39 1.65 -4.63 -3.78
CA ILE A 39 2.12 -4.51 -5.16
C ILE A 39 0.99 -3.96 -6.05
N LYS A 40 -0.22 -4.51 -5.92
CA LYS A 40 -1.39 -4.07 -6.68
C LYS A 40 -1.72 -2.60 -6.43
N ILE A 41 -1.67 -2.13 -5.18
CA ILE A 41 -1.85 -0.70 -4.87
C ILE A 41 -0.82 0.13 -5.64
N ARG A 42 0.47 -0.23 -5.52
CA ARG A 42 1.56 0.52 -6.16
C ARG A 42 1.41 0.57 -7.68
N GLU A 43 0.98 -0.50 -8.30
CA GLU A 43 0.96 -0.60 -9.77
C GLU A 43 -0.30 -0.03 -10.42
N THR A 44 -1.42 0.03 -9.69
CA THR A 44 -2.72 0.37 -10.28
C THR A 44 -3.45 1.53 -9.63
N ILE A 45 -3.09 1.93 -8.41
CA ILE A 45 -3.82 2.95 -7.64
C ILE A 45 -2.93 4.11 -7.25
N ASP A 46 -1.75 3.84 -6.69
CA ASP A 46 -0.87 4.85 -6.11
C ASP A 46 0.60 4.45 -6.24
N ASP A 47 1.25 4.94 -7.30
CA ASP A 47 2.65 4.66 -7.63
C ASP A 47 3.64 5.26 -6.63
N SER A 48 3.21 6.19 -5.77
CA SER A 48 4.04 6.75 -4.70
C SER A 48 4.20 5.78 -3.51
N LEU A 49 3.43 4.69 -3.44
CA LEU A 49 3.55 3.69 -2.38
C LEU A 49 4.87 2.93 -2.51
N THR A 50 5.79 3.20 -1.58
CA THR A 50 7.09 2.53 -1.53
C THR A 50 7.07 1.35 -0.55
N LEU A 51 7.56 0.20 -0.99
CA LEU A 51 7.72 -1.00 -0.16
C LEU A 51 9.03 -1.74 -0.50
N ARG A 52 9.51 -2.59 0.41
CA ARG A 52 10.66 -3.48 0.17
C ARG A 52 10.19 -4.93 0.16
N CYS A 53 10.59 -5.67 -0.86
CA CYS A 53 10.34 -7.10 -0.99
C CYS A 53 11.50 -7.74 -1.76
N SER A 54 11.79 -9.03 -1.51
CA SER A 54 12.94 -9.70 -2.12
C SER A 54 12.80 -11.23 -2.24
N CYS A 55 12.43 -11.91 -1.16
CA CYS A 55 12.49 -13.37 -1.07
C CYS A 55 11.25 -14.12 -1.58
N ARG A 56 10.28 -13.39 -2.13
CA ARG A 56 9.06 -13.96 -2.71
C ARG A 56 9.19 -13.99 -4.22
#